data_AF-A0A6B3F3K8-F1
#
_entry.id   AF-A0A6B3F3K8-F1
#
_cell.length_a   1.000
_cell.length_b   1.000
_cell.length_c   1.000
_cell.angle_alpha   90.00
_cell.angle_beta   90.00
_cell.angle_gamma   90.00
#
_symmetry.space_group_name_H-M   'P 1'
#
loop_
_entity.id
_entity.type
_entity.pdbx_description
1 polymer ?
#
loop_
_entity_poly.entity_id
_entity_poly.type
_entity_poly.pdbx_seq_one_letter_code
_entity_poly.pdbx_strand_id
1 'polypeptide(L)'
;WKPGERIVERRIAVELEVSQTPVREALRELESLRLIESAPNKGVRVRNITAADLEESYPVRAGLEQIAAELAAERLATDCSALEPHVTALYEADNASDGTGQVRHTVAFHRALVGAAGNAVLLHTW
;
A
#
# COMPACT_ATOMS: atom_id res chain seq x y z
N TRP A 1 1.78 4.29 15.63
CA TRP A 1 3.03 3.80 15.07
C TRP A 1 3.57 4.80 14.07
N LYS A 2 4.73 5.40 14.34
CA LYS A 2 5.43 6.30 13.42
C LYS A 2 6.59 5.58 12.73
N PRO A 3 7.02 5.98 11.52
CA PRO A 3 8.24 5.47 10.91
C PRO A 3 9.43 5.54 11.89
N GLY A 4 10.21 4.46 11.99
CA GLY A 4 11.32 4.32 12.93
C GLY A 4 10.95 4.00 14.38
N GLU A 5 9.66 4.03 14.75
CA GLU A 5 9.20 3.72 16.11
C GLU A 5 9.53 2.27 16.48
N ARG A 6 10.17 2.08 17.64
CA ARG A 6 10.49 0.75 18.16
C ARG A 6 9.23 0.02 18.59
N ILE A 7 9.12 -1.24 18.17
CA ILE A 7 8.04 -2.14 18.53
C ILE A 7 8.50 -3.03 19.68
N VAL A 8 7.68 -3.10 20.73
CA VAL A 8 7.95 -3.93 21.92
C VAL A 8 6.85 -4.98 22.04
N GLU A 9 7.17 -6.23 21.69
CA GLU A 9 6.24 -7.39 21.71
C GLU A 9 5.41 -7.44 23.00
N ARG A 10 6.07 -7.36 24.15
CA ARG A 10 5.42 -7.42 25.47
C ARG A 10 4.41 -6.29 25.68
N ARG A 11 4.67 -5.09 25.16
CA ARG A 11 3.75 -3.94 25.30
C ARG A 11 2.45 -4.22 24.54
N ILE A 12 2.57 -4.70 23.30
CA ILE A 12 1.42 -5.05 22.46
C ILE A 12 0.61 -6.20 23.08
N ALA A 13 1.30 -7.23 23.57
CA ALA A 13 0.64 -8.38 24.20
C ALA A 13 -0.22 -7.97 25.40
N VAL A 14 0.28 -7.04 26.23
CA VAL A 14 -0.48 -6.49 27.37
C VAL A 14 -1.65 -5.64 26.90
N GLU A 15 -1.45 -4.76 25.93
CA GLU A 15 -2.49 -3.85 25.40
C GLU A 15 -3.65 -4.59 24.74
N LEU A 16 -3.34 -5.68 24.03
CA LEU A 16 -4.33 -6.50 23.33
C LEU A 16 -4.86 -7.68 24.17
N GLU A 17 -4.42 -7.81 25.43
CA GLU A 17 -4.81 -8.89 26.35
C GLU A 17 -4.57 -10.30 25.78
N VAL A 18 -3.46 -10.49 25.06
CA VAL A 18 -3.07 -11.77 24.45
C VAL A 18 -1.68 -12.21 24.93
N SER A 19 -1.32 -13.47 24.64
CA SER A 19 0.05 -13.93 24.87
C SER A 19 1.03 -13.31 23.86
N GLN A 20 2.35 -13.43 24.10
CA GLN A 20 3.37 -12.91 23.17
C GLN A 20 3.47 -13.72 21.87
N THR A 21 3.00 -14.98 21.85
CA THR A 21 3.06 -15.85 20.68
C THR A 21 2.31 -15.27 19.46
N PRO A 22 1.01 -14.93 19.53
CA PRO A 22 0.29 -14.34 18.39
C PRO A 22 0.86 -12.97 17.97
N VAL A 23 1.37 -12.17 18.92
CA VAL A 23 2.06 -10.91 18.61
C VAL A 23 3.30 -11.17 17.77
N ARG A 24 4.12 -12.15 18.15
CA ARG A 24 5.34 -12.50 17.41
C ARG A 24 5.05 -13.00 16.00
N GLU A 25 4.02 -13.83 15.84
CA GLU A 25 3.62 -14.31 14.50
C GLU A 25 3.14 -13.14 13.62
N ALA A 26 2.32 -12.23 14.17
CA ALA A 26 1.89 -11.03 13.44
C ALA A 26 3.09 -10.11 13.06
N LEU A 27 4.08 -9.95 13.95
CA LEU A 27 5.28 -9.18 13.62
C LEU A 27 6.11 -9.85 12.52
N ARG A 28 6.23 -11.18 12.50
CA ARG A 28 6.90 -11.90 11.42
C ARG A 28 6.19 -11.70 10.08
N GLU A 29 4.87 -11.73 10.08
CA GLU A 29 4.07 -11.46 8.88
C GLU A 29 4.28 -10.03 8.38
N LEU A 30 4.21 -9.03 9.27
CA LEU A 30 4.48 -7.63 8.94
C LEU A 30 5.93 -7.40 8.44
N GLU A 31 6.90 -8.14 8.98
CA GLU A 31 8.29 -8.10 8.51
C GLU A 31 8.42 -8.71 7.11
N SER A 32 7.70 -9.81 6.83
CA SER A 32 7.65 -10.41 5.49
C SER A 32 7.04 -9.46 4.44
N LEU A 33 6.07 -8.63 4.86
CA LEU A 33 5.48 -7.55 4.07
C LEU A 33 6.37 -6.29 4.00
N ARG A 34 7.56 -6.32 4.62
CA ARG A 34 8.51 -5.20 4.74
C ARG A 34 7.90 -3.92 5.33
N LEU A 35 6.89 -4.04 6.21
CA LEU A 35 6.28 -2.92 6.94
C LEU A 35 7.07 -2.57 8.21
N ILE A 36 7.79 -3.56 8.73
CA ILE A 36 8.70 -3.42 9.87
C ILE A 36 10.04 -4.06 9.51
N GLU A 37 11.08 -3.70 10.25
CA GLU A 37 12.41 -4.28 10.11
C GLU A 37 12.96 -4.70 11.47
N SER A 38 13.65 -5.84 11.51
CA SER A 38 14.46 -6.25 12.64
C SER A 38 15.95 -5.99 12.39
N ALA A 39 16.68 -5.66 13.45
CA ALA A 39 18.13 -5.58 13.39
C ALA A 39 18.76 -6.29 14.60
N PRO A 40 19.88 -7.02 14.42
CA PRO A 40 20.57 -7.69 15.52
C PRO A 40 20.82 -6.73 16.67
N ASN A 41 20.46 -7.14 17.88
CA ASN A 41 20.59 -6.37 19.13
C ASN A 41 19.81 -5.03 19.19
N LYS A 42 19.05 -4.67 18.15
CA LYS A 42 18.28 -3.42 18.07
C LYS A 42 16.76 -3.64 18.15
N GLY A 43 16.31 -4.89 18.02
CA GLY A 43 14.90 -5.26 18.07
C GLY A 43 14.16 -4.90 16.77
N VAL A 44 12.84 -4.83 16.86
CA VAL A 44 11.93 -4.57 15.73
C VAL A 44 11.49 -3.11 15.74
N ARG A 45 11.36 -2.48 14.56
CA ARG A 45 10.81 -1.13 14.41
C ARG A 45 9.98 -0.98 13.14
N VAL A 46 9.11 0.02 13.12
CA VAL A 46 8.41 0.44 11.91
C VAL A 46 9.44 0.89 10.89
N ARG A 47 9.37 0.36 9.67
CA ARG A 47 10.32 0.70 8.61
C ARG A 47 10.17 2.18 8.21
N ASN A 48 11.29 2.82 7.87
CA ASN A 48 11.26 4.12 7.20
C ASN A 48 11.26 3.90 5.69
N ILE A 49 10.29 4.48 4.99
CA ILE A 49 10.30 4.52 3.53
C ILE A 49 11.27 5.62 3.11
N THR A 50 12.30 5.25 2.37
CA THR A 50 13.34 6.14 1.84
C THR A 50 13.07 6.49 0.38
N ALA A 51 13.76 7.51 -0.13
CA ALA A 51 13.70 7.83 -1.56
C ALA A 51 14.16 6.66 -2.44
N ALA A 52 15.19 5.92 -2.02
CA ALA A 52 15.66 4.73 -2.73
C ALA A 52 14.58 3.63 -2.81
N ASP A 53 13.79 3.44 -1.75
CA ASP A 53 12.67 2.49 -1.79
C ASP A 53 11.62 2.88 -2.83
N LEU A 54 11.41 4.19 -3.03
CA LEU A 54 10.53 4.69 -4.08
C LEU A 54 11.17 4.46 -5.46
N GLU A 55 12.45 4.79 -5.65
CA GLU A 55 13.16 4.57 -6.91
C GLU A 55 13.13 3.10 -7.35
N GLU A 56 13.22 2.15 -6.42
CA GLU A 56 13.11 0.72 -6.72
C GLU A 56 11.67 0.25 -6.97
N SER A 57 10.69 0.78 -6.23
CA SER A 57 9.30 0.30 -6.30
C SER A 57 8.50 0.88 -7.49
N TYR A 58 8.78 2.11 -7.91
CA TYR A 58 8.05 2.77 -9.00
C TYR A 58 8.13 2.02 -10.34
N PRO A 59 9.30 1.54 -10.81
CA PRO A 59 9.39 0.77 -12.05
C PRO A 59 8.59 -0.55 -11.99
N VAL A 60 8.60 -1.23 -10.84
CA VAL A 60 7.83 -2.47 -10.63
C VAL A 60 6.33 -2.17 -10.73
N ARG A 61 5.86 -1.12 -10.04
CA ARG A 61 4.47 -0.67 -10.12
C ARG A 61 4.08 -0.31 -11.55
N ALA A 62 4.92 0.45 -12.25
CA ALA A 62 4.67 0.85 -13.64
C ALA A 62 4.50 -0.37 -14.57
N GLY A 63 5.34 -1.39 -14.42
CA GLY A 63 5.20 -2.63 -15.20
C GLY A 63 3.90 -3.39 -14.90
N LEU A 64 3.51 -3.50 -13.63
CA LEU A 64 2.24 -4.13 -13.24
C LEU A 64 1.02 -3.33 -13.74
N GLU A 65 1.08 -2.00 -13.63
CA GLU A 65 0.01 -1.09 -14.06
C GLU A 65 -0.13 -1.06 -15.59
N GLN A 66 0.97 -1.20 -16.34
CA GLN A 66 0.92 -1.35 -17.79
C GLN A 66 0.16 -2.63 -18.17
N ILE A 67 0.51 -3.77 -17.58
CA ILE A 67 -0.20 -5.04 -17.82
C ILE A 67 -1.67 -4.90 -17.44
N ALA A 68 -1.98 -4.22 -16.32
CA ALA A 68 -3.36 -3.95 -15.92
C ALA A 68 -4.11 -3.13 -16.97
N ALA A 69 -3.52 -2.05 -17.45
CA ALA A 69 -4.14 -1.17 -18.44
C ALA A 69 -4.39 -1.91 -19.76
N GLU A 70 -3.44 -2.73 -20.23
CA GLU A 70 -3.59 -3.56 -21.44
C GLU A 70 -4.76 -4.54 -21.29
N LEU A 71 -4.87 -5.23 -20.16
CA LEU A 71 -5.97 -6.17 -19.89
C LEU A 71 -7.32 -5.49 -19.67
N ALA A 72 -7.32 -4.28 -19.11
CA ALA A 72 -8.55 -3.53 -18.79
C ALA A 72 -9.07 -2.71 -19.97
N ALA A 73 -8.30 -2.54 -21.04
CA ALA A 73 -8.56 -1.57 -22.11
C ALA A 73 -9.96 -1.67 -22.71
N GLU A 74 -10.39 -2.85 -23.17
CA GLU A 74 -11.71 -3.03 -23.81
C GLU A 74 -12.88 -2.76 -22.85
N ARG A 75 -12.73 -3.19 -21.59
CA ARG A 75 -13.75 -2.99 -20.55
C ARG A 75 -13.88 -1.51 -20.21
N LEU A 76 -12.76 -0.84 -19.97
CA LEU A 76 -12.72 0.58 -19.63
C LEU A 76 -13.09 1.49 -20.80
N ALA A 77 -12.91 1.05 -22.04
CA ALA A 77 -13.41 1.76 -23.22
C ALA A 77 -14.94 1.76 -23.28
N THR A 78 -15.59 0.76 -22.69
CA THR A 78 -17.06 0.65 -22.64
C THR A 78 -17.62 1.33 -21.39
N ASP A 79 -16.97 1.13 -20.26
CA ASP A 79 -17.40 1.64 -18.96
C ASP A 79 -16.18 1.97 -18.07
N CYS A 80 -15.95 3.27 -17.85
CA CYS A 80 -14.93 3.77 -16.95
C CYS A 80 -15.49 4.33 -15.64
N SER A 81 -16.78 4.10 -15.34
CA SER A 81 -17.46 4.66 -14.16
C SER A 81 -16.81 4.32 -12.83
N ALA A 82 -16.06 3.21 -12.76
CA ALA A 82 -15.28 2.85 -11.58
C ALA A 82 -14.08 3.79 -11.31
N LEU A 83 -13.58 4.50 -12.33
CA LEU A 83 -12.44 5.41 -12.25
C LEU A 83 -12.88 6.87 -12.02
N GLU A 84 -14.01 7.26 -12.60
CA GLU A 84 -14.49 8.66 -12.62
C GLU A 84 -14.54 9.33 -11.24
N PRO A 85 -15.05 8.70 -10.16
CA PRO A 85 -15.10 9.34 -8.84
C PRO A 85 -13.70 9.71 -8.31
N HIS A 86 -12.69 8.90 -8.64
CA HIS A 86 -11.32 9.15 -8.21
C HIS A 86 -10.67 10.27 -9.03
N VAL A 87 -10.97 10.37 -10.32
CA VAL A 87 -10.51 11.48 -11.17
C VAL A 87 -11.12 12.80 -10.70
N THR A 88 -12.43 12.85 -10.45
CA THR A 88 -13.08 14.06 -9.92
C THR A 88 -12.49 14.47 -8.58
N ALA A 89 -12.32 13.52 -7.66
CA ALA A 89 -11.77 13.82 -6.33
C ALA A 89 -10.29 14.24 -6.38
N LEU A 90 -9.52 13.78 -7.37
CA LEU A 90 -8.15 14.26 -7.60
C LEU A 90 -8.13 15.75 -7.99
N TYR A 91 -9.03 16.18 -8.89
CA TYR A 91 -9.16 17.59 -9.25
C TYR A 91 -9.62 18.45 -8.08
N GLU A 92 -10.58 17.98 -7.29
CA GLU A 92 -11.04 18.68 -6.08
C GLU A 92 -9.91 18.83 -5.05
N ALA A 93 -9.14 17.77 -4.82
CA ALA A 93 -8.00 17.79 -3.90
C ALA A 93 -6.90 18.73 -4.39
N ASP A 94 -6.61 18.78 -5.69
CA ASP A 94 -5.64 19.72 -6.28
C ASP A 94 -6.08 21.18 -6.09
N ASN A 95 -7.33 21.51 -6.42
CA ASN A 95 -7.89 22.85 -6.22
C ASN A 95 -7.86 23.30 -4.76
N ALA A 96 -8.03 22.36 -3.82
CA ALA A 96 -7.96 22.61 -2.38
C ALA A 96 -6.53 22.58 -1.81
N SER A 97 -5.51 22.26 -2.62
CA SER A 97 -4.14 21.97 -2.15
C SER A 97 -4.10 20.88 -1.06
N ASP A 98 -5.04 19.92 -1.12
CA ASP A 98 -5.11 18.78 -0.21
C ASP A 98 -4.23 17.64 -0.70
N GLY A 99 -2.95 17.67 -0.30
CA GLY A 99 -2.01 16.60 -0.62
C GLY A 99 -2.42 15.23 -0.06
N THR A 100 -3.17 15.17 1.05
CA THR A 100 -3.64 13.89 1.60
C THR A 100 -4.75 13.31 0.73
N GLY A 101 -5.67 14.16 0.27
CA GLY A 101 -6.68 13.83 -0.71
C GLY A 101 -6.06 13.33 -2.02
N GLN A 102 -5.04 14.03 -2.54
CA GLN A 102 -4.34 13.62 -3.76
C GLN A 102 -3.74 12.21 -3.64
N VAL A 103 -3.01 11.93 -2.57
CA VAL A 103 -2.42 10.59 -2.36
C VAL A 103 -3.51 9.52 -2.28
N ARG A 104 -4.57 9.77 -1.50
CA ARG A 104 -5.68 8.83 -1.31
C ARG A 104 -6.36 8.46 -2.63
N HIS A 105 -6.71 9.46 -3.42
CA HIS A 105 -7.43 9.25 -4.67
C HIS A 105 -6.53 8.75 -5.80
N THR A 106 -5.23 9.05 -5.77
CA THR A 106 -4.24 8.43 -6.67
C THR A 106 -4.18 6.93 -6.44
N VAL A 107 -3.96 6.49 -5.19
CA VAL A 107 -3.91 5.05 -4.86
C VAL A 107 -5.22 4.35 -5.21
N ALA A 108 -6.36 4.98 -4.93
CA ALA A 108 -7.67 4.41 -5.27
C ALA A 108 -7.88 4.28 -6.78
N PHE A 109 -7.50 5.29 -7.57
CA PHE A 109 -7.56 5.25 -9.04
C PHE A 109 -6.74 4.08 -9.62
N HIS A 110 -5.47 3.95 -9.24
CA HIS A 110 -4.63 2.86 -9.74
C HIS A 110 -5.16 1.48 -9.30
N ARG A 111 -5.69 1.36 -8.07
CA ARG A 111 -6.29 0.12 -7.61
C ARG A 111 -7.55 -0.25 -8.40
N ALA A 112 -8.39 0.73 -8.74
CA ALA A 112 -9.56 0.52 -9.58
C ALA A 112 -9.17 0.13 -11.01
N LEU A 113 -8.12 0.73 -11.58
CA LEU A 113 -7.55 0.34 -12.88
C LEU A 113 -7.06 -1.12 -12.87
N VAL A 114 -6.30 -1.50 -11.85
CA VAL A 114 -5.81 -2.88 -11.67
C VAL A 114 -6.96 -3.86 -11.45
N GLY A 115 -7.98 -3.46 -10.67
CA GLY A 115 -9.20 -4.25 -10.51
C GLY A 115 -9.96 -4.47 -11.82
N ALA A 116 -10.01 -3.44 -12.68
CA ALA A 116 -10.66 -3.51 -13.98
C ALA A 116 -9.96 -4.48 -14.95
N ALA A 117 -8.69 -4.86 -14.71
CA ALA A 117 -8.02 -5.91 -15.48
C ALA A 117 -8.66 -7.29 -15.31
N GLY A 118 -9.47 -7.50 -14.25
CA GLY A 118 -10.10 -8.80 -13.97
C GLY A 118 -9.10 -9.92 -13.66
N ASN A 119 -7.85 -9.57 -13.34
CA ASN A 119 -6.78 -10.51 -13.02
C ASN A 119 -6.53 -10.50 -11.50
N ALA A 120 -7.02 -11.53 -10.81
CA ALA A 120 -6.93 -11.63 -9.36
C ALA A 120 -5.48 -11.71 -8.83
N VAL A 121 -4.58 -12.34 -9.59
CA VAL A 121 -3.15 -12.41 -9.22
C VAL A 121 -2.51 -11.03 -9.33
N LEU A 122 -2.81 -10.29 -10.39
CA LEU A 122 -2.32 -8.92 -10.57
C LEU A 122 -2.83 -8.01 -9.46
N LEU A 123 -4.12 -8.06 -9.13
CA LEU A 123 -4.72 -7.26 -8.05
C LEU A 123 -4.18 -7.61 -6.67
N HIS A 124 -3.79 -8.86 -6.44
CA HIS A 124 -3.13 -9.27 -5.19
C HIS A 124 -1.68 -8.82 -5.11
N THR A 125 -0.98 -8.76 -6.25
CA THR A 125 0.46 -8.46 -6.32
C THR A 125 0.75 -6.95 -6.31
N TRP A 126 -0.19 -6.15 -6.83
CA TRP A 126 -0.12 -4.69 -6.85
C TRP A 126 -0.44 -4.09 -5.47
#